data_AF-A0A8T1X436-F1
#
_entry.id   AF-A0A8T1X436-F1
#
_cell.length_a   1.000
_cell.length_b   1.000
_cell.length_c   1.000
_cell.angle_alpha   90.00
_cell.angle_beta   90.00
_cell.angle_gamma   90.00
#
_symmetry.space_group_name_H-M   'P 1'
#
loop_
_entity.id
_entity.type
_entity.pdbx_description
1 polymer ?
#
loop_
_entity_poly.entity_id
_entity_poly.type
_entity_poly.pdbx_seq_one_letter_code
_entity_poly.pdbx_strand_id
1 'polypeptide(L)'
;MASRLMKTDLLEDIRRLFKALDLRGEGFISLRSFQQACEMTLPLASHEMVLRAFREADRDGDDRVTYQDFERLCLLALQVNASNSH
;
A
#
# COMPACT_ATOMS: atom_id res chain seq x y z
N MET A 1 -22.13 -5.04 -14.62
CA MET A 1 -21.20 -6.19 -14.58
C MET A 1 -19.75 -5.69 -14.70
N ALA A 2 -19.22 -5.01 -13.67
CA ALA A 2 -17.90 -4.37 -13.72
C ALA A 2 -16.98 -4.71 -12.52
N SER A 3 -17.43 -5.58 -11.62
CA SER A 3 -16.85 -5.76 -10.28
C SER A 3 -15.81 -6.87 -10.16
N ARG A 4 -15.43 -7.53 -11.27
CA ARG A 4 -14.47 -8.64 -11.26
C ARG A 4 -13.19 -8.35 -12.06
N LEU A 5 -13.29 -7.61 -13.17
CA LEU A 5 -12.16 -7.28 -14.04
C LEU A 5 -11.15 -6.36 -13.33
N MET A 6 -11.60 -5.25 -12.75
CA MET A 6 -10.74 -4.27 -12.04
C MET A 6 -9.97 -4.86 -10.85
N LYS A 7 -10.50 -5.90 -10.21
CA LYS A 7 -9.83 -6.54 -9.06
C LYS A 7 -8.56 -7.26 -9.49
N THR A 8 -8.56 -7.89 -10.66
CA THR A 8 -7.41 -8.62 -11.19
C THR A 8 -6.28 -7.68 -11.59
N ASP A 9 -6.60 -6.62 -12.34
CA ASP A 9 -5.63 -5.61 -12.76
C ASP A 9 -5.02 -4.91 -11.54
N LEU A 10 -5.87 -4.54 -10.57
CA LEU A 10 -5.42 -3.95 -9.32
C LEU A 10 -4.49 -4.88 -8.53
N LEU A 11 -4.83 -6.17 -8.39
CA LEU A 11 -3.98 -7.11 -7.66
C LEU A 11 -2.61 -7.27 -8.34
N GLU A 12 -2.57 -7.24 -9.67
CA GLU A 12 -1.31 -7.21 -10.40
C GLU A 12 -0.52 -5.92 -10.16
N ASP A 13 -1.17 -4.76 -10.17
CA ASP A 13 -0.52 -3.48 -9.90
C ASP A 13 -0.03 -3.37 -8.45
N ILE A 14 -0.83 -3.80 -7.47
CA ILE A 14 -0.44 -3.92 -6.06
C ILE A 14 0.78 -4.84 -5.94
N ARG A 15 0.78 -5.97 -6.64
CA ARG A 15 1.92 -6.91 -6.61
C ARG A 15 3.17 -6.33 -7.24
N ARG A 16 3.05 -5.59 -8.36
CA ARG A 16 4.18 -4.91 -9.02
C ARG A 16 4.72 -3.79 -8.12
N LEU A 17 3.84 -3.00 -7.52
CA LEU A 17 4.19 -1.98 -6.54
C LEU A 17 4.92 -2.64 -5.37
N PHE A 18 4.32 -3.62 -4.70
CA PHE A 18 4.95 -4.33 -3.58
C PHE A 18 6.34 -4.84 -3.93
N LYS A 19 6.52 -5.42 -5.14
CA LYS A 19 7.82 -5.91 -5.59
C LYS A 19 8.84 -4.81 -5.91
N ALA A 20 8.38 -3.63 -6.33
CA ALA A 20 9.22 -2.45 -6.51
C ALA A 20 9.58 -1.79 -5.17
N LEU A 21 8.69 -1.89 -4.17
CA LEU A 21 8.91 -1.41 -2.80
C LEU A 21 9.84 -2.35 -2.01
N ASP A 22 9.72 -3.66 -2.21
CA ASP A 22 10.57 -4.69 -1.62
C ASP A 22 11.93 -4.76 -2.34
N LEU A 23 12.75 -3.73 -2.12
CA LEU A 23 14.09 -3.58 -2.70
C LEU A 23 15.06 -4.67 -2.23
N ARG A 24 14.77 -5.34 -1.10
CA ARG A 24 15.67 -6.31 -0.45
C ARG A 24 15.25 -7.76 -0.66
N GLY A 25 14.07 -8.02 -1.22
CA GLY A 25 13.51 -9.36 -1.40
C GLY A 25 13.17 -10.06 -0.08
N GLU A 26 12.83 -9.30 0.96
CA GLU A 26 12.61 -9.85 2.32
C GLU A 26 11.19 -10.43 2.51
N GLY A 27 10.25 -10.10 1.61
CA GLY A 27 8.85 -10.52 1.70
C GLY A 27 7.99 -9.59 2.58
N PHE A 28 8.58 -8.50 3.07
CA PHE A 28 7.91 -7.47 3.85
C PHE A 28 8.55 -6.10 3.59
N ILE A 29 7.75 -5.05 3.72
CA ILE A 29 8.20 -3.67 3.57
C ILE A 29 8.37 -3.09 4.97
N SER A 30 9.62 -2.79 5.33
CA SER A 30 9.94 -2.08 6.56
C SER A 30 9.68 -0.57 6.40
N LEU A 31 9.47 0.13 7.52
CA LEU A 31 9.21 1.58 7.55
C LEU A 31 10.21 2.39 6.68
N ARG A 32 11.50 2.05 6.74
CA ARG A 32 12.54 2.68 5.89
C ARG A 32 12.28 2.49 4.40
N SER A 33 12.00 1.25 4.00
CA SER A 33 11.78 0.90 2.59
C SER A 33 10.51 1.56 2.06
N PHE A 34 9.47 1.61 2.91
CA PHE A 34 8.24 2.32 2.62
C PHE A 34 8.47 3.82 2.42
N GLN A 35 9.22 4.47 3.32
CA GLN A 35 9.57 5.89 3.20
C GLN A 35 10.36 6.20 1.93
N GLN A 36 11.45 5.46 1.67
CA GLN A 36 12.26 5.67 0.47
C GLN A 36 11.42 5.54 -0.80
N ALA A 37 10.53 4.55 -0.84
CA ALA A 37 9.74 4.34 -2.01
C ALA A 37 8.57 5.33 -2.15
N CYS A 38 7.95 5.78 -1.05
CA CYS A 38 7.03 6.90 -1.09
C CYS A 38 7.72 8.16 -1.61
N GLU A 39 8.96 8.45 -1.21
CA GLU A 39 9.72 9.60 -1.76
C GLU A 39 9.99 9.45 -3.26
N MET A 40 10.28 8.23 -3.73
CA MET A 40 10.54 7.97 -5.16
C MET A 40 9.27 8.01 -6.02
N THR A 41 8.13 7.59 -5.49
CA THR A 41 6.88 7.37 -6.27
C THR A 41 5.84 8.46 -6.05
N LEU A 42 5.83 9.07 -4.85
CA LEU A 42 4.90 10.09 -4.39
C LEU A 42 5.68 11.28 -3.79
N PRO A 43 6.35 12.10 -4.62
CA PRO A 43 7.15 13.25 -4.14
C PRO A 43 6.33 14.33 -3.40
N LEU A 44 4.99 14.22 -3.43
CA LEU A 44 4.07 15.10 -2.71
C LEU A 44 3.67 14.56 -1.32
N ALA A 45 4.02 13.31 -1.00
CA ALA A 45 3.70 12.70 0.28
C ALA A 45 4.67 13.20 1.36
N SER A 46 4.14 13.92 2.36
CA SER A 46 4.93 14.35 3.51
C SER A 46 5.25 13.18 4.45
N HIS A 47 6.38 13.25 5.14
CA HIS A 47 6.85 12.22 6.06
C HIS A 47 5.79 11.78 7.10
N GLU A 48 5.01 12.72 7.64
CA GLU A 48 3.90 12.42 8.55
C GLU A 48 2.78 11.60 7.88
N MET A 49 2.44 11.92 6.62
CA MET A 49 1.39 11.19 5.89
C MET A 49 1.86 9.75 5.62
N VAL A 50 3.13 9.59 5.23
CA VAL A 50 3.74 8.29 5.00
C VAL A 50 3.78 7.47 6.29
N LEU A 51 4.17 8.07 7.42
CA LEU A 51 4.13 7.43 8.75
C LEU A 51 2.72 7.01 9.16
N ARG A 52 1.72 7.88 8.93
CA ARG A 52 0.32 7.55 9.23
C ARG A 52 -0.17 6.40 8.36
N ALA A 53 0.07 6.46 7.05
CA ALA A 53 -0.30 5.39 6.12
C ALA A 53 0.40 4.07 6.46
N PHE A 54 1.67 4.13 6.86
CA PHE A 54 2.42 2.95 7.30
C PHE A 54 1.83 2.35 8.58
N ARG A 55 1.53 3.17 9.59
CA ARG A 55 0.88 2.69 10.82
C ARG A 55 -0.53 2.18 10.61
N GLU A 56 -1.27 2.72 9.64
CA GLU A 56 -2.56 2.14 9.25
C GLU A 56 -2.40 0.80 8.53
N ALA A 57 -1.30 0.62 7.79
CA ALA A 57 -0.95 -0.65 7.16
C ALA A 57 -0.51 -1.70 8.18
N ASP A 58 0.36 -1.30 9.11
CA ASP A 58 0.94 -2.13 10.16
C ASP A 58 -0.03 -2.32 11.33
N ARG A 59 -0.93 -3.32 11.21
CA ARG A 59 -1.91 -3.64 12.26
C ARG A 59 -1.34 -4.43 13.42
N ASP A 60 -0.30 -5.22 13.18
CA ASP A 60 0.33 -6.04 14.22
C ASP A 60 1.33 -5.21 15.04
N GLY A 61 1.74 -4.05 14.52
CA GLY A 61 2.68 -3.15 15.19
C GLY A 61 4.10 -3.71 15.20
N ASP A 62 4.45 -4.54 14.22
CA ASP A 62 5.76 -5.19 14.12
C ASP A 62 6.75 -4.38 13.26
N ASP A 63 6.34 -3.17 12.83
CA ASP A 63 7.05 -2.28 11.91
C ASP A 63 7.33 -2.95 10.55
N ARG A 64 6.48 -3.90 10.14
CA ARG A 64 6.57 -4.60 8.85
C ARG A 64 5.21 -4.67 8.17
N VAL A 65 5.19 -4.21 6.93
CA VAL A 65 4.00 -4.34 6.08
C VAL A 65 4.19 -5.56 5.19
N THR A 66 3.46 -6.62 5.46
CA THR A 66 3.46 -7.80 4.60
C THR A 66 2.63 -7.56 3.34
N TYR A 67 2.78 -8.45 2.35
CA TYR A 67 1.95 -8.39 1.15
C TYR A 67 0.44 -8.40 1.47
N GLN A 68 0.01 -9.14 2.49
CA GLN A 68 -1.40 -9.19 2.89
C GLN A 68 -1.91 -7.86 3.47
N ASP A 69 -1.08 -7.18 4.26
CA ASP A 69 -1.44 -5.88 4.83
C ASP A 69 -1.53 -4.81 3.74
N PHE A 70 -0.56 -4.83 2.81
CA PHE A 70 -0.53 -3.92 1.67
C PHE A 70 -1.72 -4.14 0.72
N GLU A 71 -2.03 -5.40 0.39
CA GLU A 71 -3.18 -5.78 -0.44
C GLU A 71 -4.50 -5.31 0.21
N ARG A 72 -4.66 -5.57 1.50
CA ARG A 72 -5.84 -5.16 2.25
C ARG A 72 -5.99 -3.64 2.27
N LEU A 73 -4.90 -2.89 2.49
CA LEU A 73 -4.93 -1.44 2.53
C LEU A 73 -5.33 -0.83 1.18
N CYS A 74 -4.77 -1.33 0.07
CA CYS A 74 -5.18 -0.88 -1.26
C CYS A 74 -6.64 -1.24 -1.58
N LEU A 75 -7.11 -2.43 -1.18
CA LEU A 75 -8.50 -2.82 -1.35
C LEU A 75 -9.46 -1.95 -0.52
N LEU A 76 -9.08 -1.59 0.71
CA LEU A 76 -9.84 -0.68 1.58
C LEU A 76 -9.86 0.74 1.03
N ALA A 77 -8.71 1.28 0.62
CA ALA A 77 -8.61 2.64 0.07
C ALA A 77 -9.54 2.85 -1.14
N LEU A 78 -9.73 1.81 -1.97
CA LEU A 78 -10.64 1.85 -3.10
C LEU A 78 -12.12 1.73 -2.72
N GLN A 79 -12.44 1.02 -1.62
CA GLN A 79 -13.81 0.99 -1.09
C GLN A 79 -14.21 2.33 -0.47
N VAL A 80 -13.27 3.04 0.16
CA VAL A 80 -13.54 4.36 0.78
C VAL A 80 -13.90 5.41 -0.27
N ASN A 81 -13.27 5.38 -1.46
CA ASN A 81 -13.58 6.35 -2.53
C ASN A 81 -14.97 6.14 -3.16
N ALA A 82 -15.58 4.95 -3.02
CA ALA A 82 -16.92 4.68 -3.53
C ALA A 82 -18.04 5.18 -2.59
N SER A 83 -17.72 5.50 -1.34
CA SER A 83 -18.70 5.87 -0.31
C SER A 83 -18.73 7.37 0.04
N ASN A 84 -17.79 8.17 -0.47
CA ASN A 84 -17.74 9.62 -0.19
C ASN A 84 -18.45 10.50 -1.24
N SER A 85 -19.38 9.93 -2.03
CA SER A 85 -20.40 10.71 -2.72
C SER A 85 -21.62 10.83 -1.81
N HIS A 86 -21.61 11.81 -0.90
CA HIS A 86 -22.81 12.28 -0.23
C HIS A 86 -22.74 13.78 0.01
#